data_AF-A0A955HC04-F1
#
_entry.id   AF-A0A955HC04-F1
#
_cell.length_a   1.000
_cell.length_b   1.000
_cell.length_c   1.000
_cell.angle_alpha   90.00
_cell.angle_beta   90.00
_cell.angle_gamma   90.00
#
_symmetry.space_group_name_H-M   'P 1'
#
loop_
_entity.id
_entity.type
_entity.pdbx_description
1 polymer ?
#
loop_
_entity_poly.entity_id
_entity_poly.type
_entity_poly.pdbx_seq_one_letter_code
_entity_poly.pdbx_strand_id
1 'polypeptide(L)'
;MGKLVKNIAVILGFVTIAFGAFYLYQNHFTPLEEAAEMQVLVDNMLNETRVYQLRSATLSKISLDASLFEDELFRSLRSYRTEIEDQPFGRNNPFEAVSESNT
;
A
#
# COMPACT_ATOMS: atom_id res chain seq x y z
N MET A 1 20.66 -49.93 42.25
CA MET A 1 19.93 -48.68 41.92
C MET A 1 20.80 -47.58 41.27
N GLY A 2 22.11 -47.47 41.52
CA GLY A 2 22.91 -46.34 41.01
C GLY A 2 23.06 -46.20 39.49
N LYS A 3 23.00 -47.31 38.71
CA LYS A 3 23.18 -47.28 37.25
C LYS A 3 21.98 -46.71 36.49
N LEU A 4 20.76 -47.02 36.94
CA LEU A 4 19.52 -46.49 36.35
C LEU A 4 19.39 -44.99 36.58
N VAL A 5 19.63 -44.54 37.81
CA VAL A 5 19.61 -43.11 38.16
C VAL A 5 20.66 -42.33 37.36
N LYS A 6 21.87 -42.89 37.20
CA LYS A 6 22.93 -42.29 36.38
C LYS A 6 22.53 -42.17 34.91
N ASN A 7 21.93 -43.20 34.33
CA ASN A 7 21.49 -43.16 32.94
C ASN A 7 20.36 -42.14 32.72
N ILE A 8 19.40 -42.06 33.64
CA ILE A 8 18.30 -41.08 33.58
C ILE A 8 18.85 -39.65 33.69
N ALA A 9 19.81 -39.41 34.59
CA ALA A 9 20.45 -38.10 34.74
C ALA A 9 21.21 -37.66 33.48
N VAL A 10 21.90 -38.60 32.81
CA VAL A 10 22.60 -38.32 31.54
C VAL A 10 21.62 -37.99 30.43
N ILE A 11 20.51 -38.73 30.31
CA ILE A 11 19.48 -38.46 29.30
C ILE A 11 18.84 -37.08 29.55
N LEU A 12 18.50 -36.78 30.79
CA LEU A 12 17.94 -35.47 31.17
C LEU A 12 18.91 -34.33 30.84
N GLY A 13 20.21 -34.50 31.11
CA GLY A 13 21.24 -33.53 30.75
C GLY A 13 21.35 -33.31 29.24
N PHE A 14 21.25 -34.37 28.44
CA PHE A 14 21.21 -34.23 26.98
C PHE A 14 19.96 -33.51 26.49
N VAL A 15 18.80 -33.82 27.08
CA VAL A 15 17.53 -33.17 26.71
C VAL A 15 17.55 -31.68 27.04
N THR A 16 18.08 -31.27 28.18
CA THR A 16 18.19 -29.83 28.53
C THR A 16 19.17 -29.10 27.62
N ILE A 17 20.30 -29.70 27.26
CA ILE A 17 21.25 -29.10 26.32
C ILE A 17 20.62 -28.97 24.92
N ALA A 18 19.95 -30.02 24.44
CA ALA A 18 19.27 -30.01 23.14
C ALA A 18 18.15 -28.95 23.10
N PHE A 19 17.36 -28.84 24.17
CA PHE A 19 16.31 -27.83 24.27
C PHE A 19 16.88 -26.40 24.33
N GLY A 20 17.95 -26.18 25.09
CA GLY A 20 18.65 -24.89 25.15
C GLY A 20 19.22 -24.48 23.79
N ALA A 21 19.86 -25.43 23.08
CA ALA A 21 20.38 -25.19 21.74
C ALA A 21 19.27 -24.86 20.73
N PHE A 22 18.15 -25.59 20.77
CA PHE A 22 16.98 -25.31 19.94
C PHE A 22 16.39 -23.92 20.22
N TYR A 23 16.26 -23.54 21.49
CA TYR A 23 15.76 -22.23 21.88
C TYR A 23 16.67 -21.09 21.41
N LEU A 24 17.99 -21.25 21.55
CA LEU A 24 18.96 -20.27 21.04
C LEU A 24 18.93 -20.18 19.51
N TYR A 25 18.83 -21.31 18.82
CA TYR A 25 18.70 -21.36 17.36
C TYR A 25 17.45 -20.63 16.88
N GLN A 26 16.28 -20.88 17.49
CA GLN A 26 15.03 -20.25 17.10
C GLN A 26 15.07 -18.71 17.25
N ASN A 27 15.71 -18.20 18.30
CA ASN A 27 15.79 -16.77 18.60
C ASN A 27 16.90 -16.03 17.83
N HIS A 28 17.88 -16.72 17.27
CA HIS A 28 18.95 -16.06 16.49
C HIS A 28 18.62 -15.88 15.01
N PHE A 29 17.76 -16.74 14.44
CA PHE A 29 17.40 -16.66 13.02
C PHE A 29 16.18 -15.77 12.73
N THR A 30 15.27 -15.57 13.68
CA THR A 30 14.11 -14.66 13.54
C THR A 30 14.46 -13.16 13.47
N PRO A 31 15.37 -12.60 14.29
CA PRO A 31 15.60 -11.15 14.29
C PRO A 31 16.39 -10.65 13.05
N LEU A 32 17.07 -11.53 12.31
CA LEU A 32 17.84 -11.13 11.13
C LEU A 32 16.96 -10.92 9.89
N GLU A 33 15.93 -11.75 9.74
CA GLU A 33 14.95 -11.66 8.65
C GLU A 33 14.03 -10.46 8.85
N GLU A 34 13.55 -10.26 10.08
CA GLU A 34 12.71 -9.12 10.45
C GLU A 34 13.46 -7.78 10.33
N ALA A 35 14.76 -7.74 10.67
CA ALA A 35 15.59 -6.56 10.47
C ALA A 35 15.83 -6.24 8.98
N ALA A 36 16.00 -7.26 8.13
CA ALA A 36 16.15 -7.08 6.69
C ALA A 36 14.86 -6.55 6.05
N GLU A 37 13.69 -7.07 6.45
CA GLU A 37 12.39 -6.57 6.00
C GLU A 37 12.12 -5.13 6.45
N MET A 38 12.47 -4.81 7.71
CA MET A 38 12.34 -3.44 8.25
C MET A 38 13.21 -2.44 7.47
N GLN A 39 14.43 -2.84 7.10
CA GLN A 39 15.34 -2.01 6.30
C GLN A 39 14.74 -1.71 4.92
N VAL A 40 14.21 -2.73 4.24
CA VAL A 40 13.56 -2.58 2.93
C VAL A 40 12.33 -1.68 3.01
N LEU A 41 11.53 -1.81 4.08
CA LEU A 41 10.37 -0.95 4.31
C LEU A 41 10.76 0.54 4.44
N VAL A 42 11.80 0.82 5.22
CA VAL A 42 12.29 2.20 5.44
C VAL A 42 12.83 2.80 4.14
N ASP A 43 13.61 2.03 3.37
CA ASP A 43 14.16 2.48 2.10
C ASP A 43 13.07 2.79 1.07
N ASN A 44 12.02 1.94 1.02
CA ASN A 44 10.86 2.19 0.17
C ASN A 44 10.10 3.45 0.58
N MET A 45 9.86 3.65 1.89
CA MET A 45 9.16 4.83 2.39
C MET A 45 9.91 6.14 2.05
N LEU A 46 11.24 6.12 2.18
CA LEU A 46 12.08 7.26 1.80
C LEU A 46 12.01 7.55 0.29
N ASN A 47 11.99 6.51 -0.54
CA ASN A 47 11.90 6.67 -1.98
C ASN A 47 10.54 7.23 -2.41
N GLU A 48 9.44 6.68 -1.89
CA GLU A 48 8.08 7.17 -2.20
C GLU A 48 7.88 8.63 -1.76
N THR A 49 8.41 9.00 -0.60
CA THR A 49 8.36 10.39 -0.11
C THR A 49 9.10 11.35 -1.06
N ARG A 50 10.26 10.94 -1.58
CA ARG A 50 11.03 11.74 -2.55
C ARG A 50 10.25 11.92 -3.85
N VAL A 51 9.66 10.83 -4.38
CA VAL A 51 8.85 10.87 -5.61
C VAL A 51 7.65 11.78 -5.44
N TYR A 52 6.95 11.69 -4.31
CA TYR A 52 5.81 12.56 -4.01
C TYR A 52 6.20 14.04 -3.99
N GLN A 53 7.29 14.40 -3.30
CA GLN A 53 7.76 15.78 -3.25
C GLN A 53 8.09 16.34 -4.64
N LEU A 54 8.78 15.56 -5.48
CA LEU A 54 9.12 15.96 -6.85
C LEU A 54 7.87 16.19 -7.71
N ARG A 55 6.88 15.30 -7.62
CA ARG A 55 5.62 15.42 -8.36
C ARG A 55 4.82 16.62 -7.88
N SER A 56 4.70 16.80 -6.56
CA SER A 56 3.99 17.95 -5.97
C SER A 56 4.62 19.28 -6.40
N ALA A 57 5.96 19.39 -6.32
CA ALA A 57 6.67 20.57 -6.77
C ALA A 57 6.48 20.83 -8.28
N THR A 58 6.40 19.77 -9.09
CA THR A 58 6.14 19.90 -10.53
C THR A 58 4.73 20.42 -10.79
N LEU A 59 3.71 19.84 -10.15
CA LEU A 59 2.33 20.28 -10.27
C LEU A 59 2.13 21.72 -9.79
N SER A 60 2.81 22.14 -8.70
CA SER A 60 2.73 23.52 -8.20
C SER A 60 3.29 24.57 -9.18
N LYS A 61 4.15 24.15 -10.12
CA LYS A 61 4.71 25.03 -11.15
C LYS A 61 3.84 25.11 -12.40
N ILE A 62 2.89 24.19 -12.56
CA ILE A 62 1.94 24.21 -13.66
C ILE A 62 0.84 25.20 -13.29
N SER A 63 0.97 26.43 -13.76
CA SER A 63 -0.10 27.42 -13.75
C SER A 63 -0.82 27.35 -15.09
N LEU A 64 -2.12 27.07 -15.07
CA LEU A 64 -2.94 27.14 -16.28
C LEU A 64 -3.30 28.61 -16.51
N ASP A 65 -2.86 29.17 -17.63
CA ASP A 65 -3.25 30.52 -18.04
C ASP A 65 -4.71 30.50 -18.51
N ALA A 66 -5.60 31.01 -17.65
CA ALA A 66 -7.03 31.09 -17.92
C ALA A 66 -7.43 32.35 -18.71
N SER A 67 -6.48 33.24 -19.01
CA SER A 67 -6.77 34.51 -19.69
C SER A 67 -7.41 34.31 -21.08
N LEU A 68 -7.13 33.19 -21.74
CA LEU A 68 -7.71 32.82 -23.03
C LEU A 68 -9.23 32.60 -22.95
N PHE A 69 -9.77 32.23 -21.78
CA PHE A 69 -11.21 32.09 -21.55
C PHE A 69 -11.89 33.41 -21.13
N GLU A 70 -11.09 34.44 -20.83
CA GLU A 70 -11.58 35.78 -20.46
C GLU A 70 -11.68 36.73 -21.66
N ASP A 71 -11.18 36.33 -22.83
CA ASP A 71 -11.25 37.09 -24.08
C ASP A 71 -12.70 37.38 -24.47
N GLU A 72 -13.00 38.64 -24.72
CA GLU A 72 -14.31 39.16 -25.10
C GLU A 72 -14.85 38.49 -26.37
N LEU A 73 -13.95 38.09 -27.29
CA LEU A 73 -14.31 37.32 -28.48
C LEU A 73 -14.82 35.92 -28.15
N PHE A 74 -14.23 35.25 -27.14
CA PHE A 74 -14.69 33.95 -26.66
C PHE A 74 -16.01 34.07 -25.87
N ARG A 75 -16.21 35.15 -25.11
CA ARG A 75 -17.46 35.43 -24.39
C ARG A 75 -18.61 35.82 -25.33
N SER A 76 -18.31 36.30 -26.53
CA SER A 76 -19.29 36.67 -27.55
C SER A 76 -19.89 35.47 -28.31
N LEU A 77 -19.30 34.27 -28.17
CA LEU A 77 -19.87 33.04 -28.71
C LEU A 77 -21.15 32.69 -27.95
N ARG A 78 -22.26 33.21 -28.45
CA ARG A 78 -23.60 32.86 -27.98
C ARG A 78 -23.80 31.35 -28.17
N SER A 79 -23.90 30.61 -27.07
CA SER A 79 -24.24 29.19 -27.12
C SER A 79 -25.63 29.04 -27.74
N TYR A 80 -25.70 28.50 -28.96
CA TYR A 80 -26.95 28.04 -29.57
C TYR A 80 -27.28 26.59 -29.17
N ARG A 81 -26.54 26.02 -28.21
CA ARG A 81 -26.84 24.69 -27.69
C ARG A 81 -27.97 24.81 -26.68
N THR A 82 -29.01 23.99 -26.89
CA THR A 82 -29.97 23.62 -25.85
C THR A 82 -29.20 23.27 -24.58
N GLU A 83 -29.68 23.76 -23.43
CA GLU A 83 -29.17 23.41 -22.12
C GLU A 83 -29.00 21.89 -22.03
N ILE A 84 -27.79 21.44 -21.75
CA ILE A 84 -27.52 20.02 -21.60
C ILE A 84 -28.17 19.65 -20.27
N GLU A 85 -29.29 18.92 -20.31
CA GLU A 85 -29.86 18.36 -19.09
C GLU A 85 -28.79 17.53 -18.39
N ASP A 86 -28.56 17.83 -17.11
CA ASP A 86 -27.64 17.08 -16.27
C ASP A 86 -28.07 15.61 -16.27
N GLN A 87 -27.32 14.77 -16.98
CA GLN A 87 -27.50 13.34 -16.89
C GLN A 87 -26.97 12.88 -15.53
N PRO A 88 -27.71 12.04 -14.79
CA PRO A 88 -27.24 11.53 -13.51
C PRO A 88 -25.89 10.82 -13.71
N PHE A 89 -24.88 11.26 -12.94
CA PHE A 89 -23.55 10.68 -13.01
C PHE A 89 -23.57 9.25 -12.49
N GLY A 90 -23.47 8.30 -13.41
CA GLY A 90 -23.39 6.88 -13.10
C GLY A 90 -24.72 6.26 -12.68
N ARG A 91 -24.69 4.94 -12.52
CA ARG A 91 -25.78 4.19 -11.91
C ARG A 91 -25.63 4.30 -10.39
N ASN A 92 -26.74 4.45 -9.67
CA ASN A 92 -26.74 4.36 -8.20
C ASN A 92 -26.05 3.07 -7.71
N ASN A 93 -26.11 2.01 -8.52
CA ASN A 93 -25.36 0.78 -8.32
C ASN A 93 -24.60 0.39 -9.62
N PRO A 94 -23.27 0.37 -9.61
CA PRO A 94 -22.46 0.02 -10.78
C PRO A 94 -22.53 -1.47 -11.17
N PHE A 95 -23.11 -2.33 -10.33
CA PHE A 95 -23.23 -3.78 -10.58
C PHE A 95 -24.64 -4.25 -10.95
N GLU A 96 -25.61 -3.34 -11.00
CA GLU A 96 -26.96 -3.72 -11.37
C GLU A 96 -26.98 -4.14 -12.86
N ALA A 97 -27.77 -5.14 -13.24
CA ALA A 97 -27.84 -5.56 -14.63
C ALA A 97 -28.48 -4.45 -15.48
N VAL A 98 -28.02 -4.23 -16.72
CA VAL A 98 -28.71 -3.32 -17.64
C VAL A 98 -30.01 -4.00 -18.04
N SER A 99 -31.13 -3.56 -17.48
CA SER A 99 -32.43 -3.97 -17.99
C SER A 99 -32.65 -3.28 -19.33
N GLU A 100 -32.48 -4.03 -20.41
CA GLU A 100 -32.88 -3.60 -21.76
C GLU A 100 -34.38 -3.28 -21.75
N SER A 101 -34.74 -2.00 -21.64
CA SER A 101 -36.09 -1.55 -21.92
C SER A 101 -36.26 -1.45 -23.43
N ASN A 102 -36.74 -2.53 -24.05
CA ASN A 102 -37.32 -2.47 -25.38
C ASN A 102 -38.54 -1.53 -25.37
N THR A 103 -38.41 -0.37 -26.02
CA THR A 103 -39.45 0.28 -26.85
C THR A 103 -38.88 1.53 -27.50
#